data_AF-A0AAW7VMX7-F1
#
_entry.id   AF-A0AAW7VMX7-F1
#
_cell.length_a   1.000
_cell.length_b   1.000
_cell.length_c   1.000
_cell.angle_alpha   90.00
_cell.angle_beta   90.00
_cell.angle_gamma   90.00
#
_symmetry.space_group_name_H-M   'P 1'
#
loop_
_entity.id
_entity.type
_entity.pdbx_description
1 polymer ?
#
loop_
_entity_poly.entity_id
_entity_poly.type
_entity_poly.pdbx_seq_one_letter_code
_entity_poly.pdbx_strand_id
1 'polypeptide(L)'
;MVHGVSDLHDGSFRIRTATGSLYLLEMKPKLLTRFAAAVDPTVDHLDIGTSVLRRDGESLHVHKVIRLAVGVPSIFLVQVRTDDPTIPTLRATSRVVEIALLADHYNERRLTQ
;
A
#
# COMPACT_ATOMS: atom_id res chain seq x y z
N MET A 1 13.99 9.09 0.14
CA MET A 1 13.55 7.68 0.17
C MET A 1 13.72 7.14 1.56
N VAL A 2 12.80 6.29 2.04
CA VAL A 2 12.86 5.72 3.41
C VAL A 2 13.07 4.21 3.30
N HIS A 3 13.86 3.62 4.18
CA HIS A 3 14.16 2.18 4.13
C HIS A 3 13.06 1.30 4.70
N GLY A 4 12.22 1.83 5.59
CA GLY A 4 11.07 1.12 6.16
C GLY A 4 10.12 2.07 6.89
N VAL A 5 8.90 1.60 7.14
CA VAL A 5 7.82 2.36 7.77
C VAL A 5 7.13 1.45 8.79
N SER A 6 6.74 2.04 9.92
CA SER A 6 6.04 1.36 11.01
C SER A 6 4.86 2.20 11.49
N ASP A 7 4.04 1.64 12.38
CA ASP A 7 2.90 2.35 12.99
C ASP A 7 3.28 3.62 13.79
N LEU A 8 4.57 3.88 14.04
CA LEU A 8 5.06 5.08 14.72
C LEU A 8 5.35 6.25 13.77
N HIS A 9 5.30 6.01 12.46
CA HIS A 9 5.56 7.03 11.45
C HIS A 9 4.29 7.80 11.12
N ASP A 10 4.48 9.06 10.70
CA ASP A 10 3.41 9.93 10.22
C ASP A 10 3.58 10.24 8.73
N GLY A 11 2.49 10.74 8.13
CA GLY A 11 2.44 11.16 6.73
C GLY A 11 1.86 10.10 5.80
N SER A 12 2.03 10.35 4.49
CA SER A 12 1.53 9.50 3.42
C SER A 12 2.69 8.93 2.63
N PHE A 13 2.67 7.62 2.37
CA PHE A 13 3.76 6.91 1.71
C PHE A 13 3.30 6.28 0.41
N ARG A 14 4.04 6.52 -0.66
CA ARG A 14 3.98 5.73 -1.89
C ARG A 14 4.92 4.54 -1.77
N ILE A 15 4.39 3.35 -1.97
CA ILE A 15 5.14 2.09 -1.93
C ILE A 15 5.07 1.45 -3.30
N ARG A 16 6.23 1.15 -3.89
CA ARG A 16 6.32 0.41 -5.15
C ARG A 16 6.78 -1.00 -4.89
N THR A 17 6.19 -1.94 -5.59
CA THR A 17 6.53 -3.37 -5.50
C THR A 17 7.17 -3.87 -6.79
N ALA A 18 7.91 -4.97 -6.72
CA ALA A 18 8.65 -5.56 -7.84
C ALA A 18 7.75 -5.97 -9.02
N THR A 19 6.50 -6.32 -8.74
CA THR A 19 5.50 -6.62 -9.77
C THR A 19 4.97 -5.37 -10.48
N GLY A 20 5.28 -4.15 -10.01
CA GLY A 20 4.77 -2.91 -10.60
C GLY A 20 3.51 -2.35 -9.93
N SER A 21 2.98 -3.03 -8.90
CA SER A 21 1.86 -2.47 -8.11
C SER A 21 2.35 -1.28 -7.27
N LEU A 22 1.54 -0.22 -7.21
CA LEU A 22 1.72 0.90 -6.28
C LEU A 22 0.73 0.80 -5.13
N TYR A 23 1.17 1.22 -3.95
CA TYR A 23 0.30 1.40 -2.80
C TYR A 23 0.46 2.82 -2.25
N LEU A 24 -0.66 3.41 -1.85
CA LEU A 24 -0.71 4.61 -1.04
C LEU A 24 -1.07 4.19 0.38
N LEU A 25 -0.17 4.45 1.33
CA LEU A 25 -0.39 4.27 2.76
C LEU A 25 -0.51 5.64 3.44
N GLU A 26 -1.70 5.98 3.90
CA GLU A 26 -1.97 7.22 4.65
C GLU A 26 -1.99 6.87 6.14
N MET A 27 -1.00 7.30 6.94
CA MET A 27 -0.90 6.91 8.35
C MET A 27 -2.00 7.51 9.24
N LYS A 28 -2.56 8.65 8.80
CA LYS A 28 -3.72 9.33 9.39
C LYS A 28 -4.64 9.70 8.23
N PRO A 29 -5.69 8.92 7.91
CA PRO A 29 -6.51 8.12 8.83
C PRO A 29 -6.23 6.60 8.91
N LYS A 30 -5.05 6.14 8.51
CA LYS A 30 -4.64 4.72 8.53
C LYS A 30 -5.32 3.87 7.44
N LEU A 31 -5.14 4.32 6.20
CA LEU A 31 -5.71 3.71 5.00
C LEU A 31 -4.62 3.19 4.06
N LEU A 32 -4.91 2.07 3.38
CA LEU A 32 -4.09 1.50 2.33
C LEU A 32 -4.90 1.36 1.05
N THR A 33 -4.45 2.01 -0.01
CA THR A 33 -5.04 1.90 -1.35
C THR A 33 -4.03 1.24 -2.27
N ARG A 34 -4.45 0.22 -3.04
CA ARG A 34 -3.61 -0.43 -4.05
C ARG A 34 -4.00 0.05 -5.44
N PHE A 35 -3.03 0.37 -6.28
CA PHE A 35 -3.21 0.62 -7.71
C PHE A 35 -2.44 -0.46 -8.47
N ALA A 36 -3.17 -1.38 -9.13
CA ALA A 36 -2.56 -2.39 -9.97
C ALA A 36 -1.91 -1.75 -11.20
N ALA A 37 -0.82 -2.38 -11.68
CA ALA A 37 -0.16 -2.04 -12.94
C ALA A 37 0.24 -0.57 -13.12
N ALA A 38 0.52 0.16 -12.04
CA ALA A 38 0.78 1.60 -12.15
C ALA A 38 2.22 1.92 -12.63
N VAL A 39 3.11 0.93 -12.62
CA VAL A 39 4.49 1.01 -13.13
C VAL A 39 4.86 -0.34 -13.75
N ASP A 40 5.77 -0.34 -14.71
CA ASP A 40 6.33 -1.58 -15.25
C ASP A 40 6.99 -2.43 -14.14
N PRO A 41 6.80 -3.77 -14.18
CA PRO A 41 7.52 -4.68 -13.29
C PRO A 41 9.04 -4.54 -13.44
N THR A 42 9.77 -4.92 -12.39
CA THR A 42 11.23 -5.13 -12.52
C THR A 42 11.52 -6.28 -13.50
N VAL A 43 12.71 -6.30 -14.11
CA VAL A 43 13.13 -7.31 -15.10
C VAL A 43 12.83 -8.74 -14.65
N ASP A 44 13.15 -9.07 -13.39
CA ASP A 44 12.93 -10.40 -12.81
C ASP A 44 11.44 -10.82 -12.68
N HIS A 45 10.50 -9.90 -12.93
CA HIS A 45 9.06 -10.09 -12.72
C HIS A 45 8.22 -9.75 -13.96
N LEU A 46 8.85 -9.57 -15.13
CA LEU A 46 8.14 -9.26 -16.38
C LEU A 46 7.12 -10.35 -16.76
N ASP A 47 7.47 -11.62 -16.54
CA ASP A 47 6.62 -12.77 -16.90
C ASP A 47 5.46 -13.02 -15.93
N ILE A 48 5.53 -12.46 -14.72
CA ILE A 48 4.50 -12.61 -13.67
C ILE A 48 3.46 -11.48 -13.80
N GLY A 49 3.91 -10.27 -14.16
CA GLY A 49 3.06 -9.09 -14.30
C GLY A 49 2.35 -8.69 -12.99
N THR A 50 1.30 -7.88 -13.13
CA THR A 50 0.39 -7.56 -12.02
C THR A 50 -0.96 -8.24 -12.22
N SER A 51 -1.52 -8.78 -11.14
CA SER A 51 -2.91 -9.20 -11.12
C SER A 51 -3.81 -8.03 -10.71
N VAL A 52 -4.92 -7.85 -11.43
CA VAL A 52 -6.00 -6.94 -11.04
C VAL A 52 -6.83 -7.63 -9.95
N LEU A 53 -6.97 -6.97 -8.81
CA LEU A 53 -7.82 -7.43 -7.72
C LEU A 53 -9.13 -6.63 -7.73
N ARG A 54 -10.21 -7.25 -7.26
CA ARG A 54 -11.57 -6.67 -7.24
C ARG A 54 -11.67 -5.30 -6.54
N ARG A 55 -10.71 -4.98 -5.67
CA ARG A 55 -10.68 -3.75 -4.83
C ARG A 55 -9.46 -2.87 -5.08
N ASP A 56 -8.85 -2.96 -6.26
CA ASP A 56 -7.85 -1.96 -6.65
C ASP A 56 -8.52 -0.58 -6.80
N GLY A 57 -7.83 0.47 -6.35
CA GLY A 57 -8.35 1.82 -6.23
C GLY A 57 -9.17 2.08 -4.97
N GLU A 58 -9.60 1.04 -4.24
CA GLU A 58 -10.36 1.18 -3.00
C GLU A 58 -9.42 1.27 -1.77
N SER A 59 -9.73 2.18 -0.86
CA SER A 59 -9.00 2.35 0.40
C SER A 59 -9.48 1.36 1.45
N LEU A 60 -8.56 0.56 1.99
CA LEU A 60 -8.81 -0.38 3.08
C LEU A 60 -8.27 0.18 4.39
N HIS A 61 -8.99 -0.02 5.50
CA HIS A 61 -8.48 0.34 6.81
C HIS A 61 -7.33 -0.60 7.21
N VAL A 62 -6.24 -0.03 7.72
CA VAL A 62 -5.06 -0.78 8.18
C VAL A 62 -5.06 -0.76 9.70
N HIS A 63 -5.27 -1.92 10.32
CA HIS A 63 -5.11 -2.04 11.77
C HIS A 63 -3.64 -1.96 12.18
N LYS A 64 -2.75 -2.58 11.41
CA LYS A 64 -1.32 -2.68 11.76
C LYS A 64 -0.42 -2.78 10.53
N VAL A 65 0.70 -2.05 10.56
CA VAL A 65 1.84 -2.29 9.66
C VAL A 65 2.73 -3.35 10.31
N ILE A 66 2.62 -4.60 9.87
CA ILE A 66 3.40 -5.72 10.43
C ILE A 66 4.84 -5.70 9.91
N ARG A 67 5.00 -5.49 8.59
CA ARG A 67 6.30 -5.37 7.95
C ARG A 67 6.22 -4.48 6.73
N LEU A 68 7.04 -3.43 6.68
CA LEU A 68 7.17 -2.58 5.50
C LEU A 68 8.61 -2.06 5.43
N ALA A 69 9.40 -2.66 4.55
CA ALA A 69 10.79 -2.28 4.29
C ALA A 69 11.17 -2.61 2.84
N VAL A 70 12.08 -1.82 2.27
CA VAL A 70 12.62 -2.08 0.92
C VAL A 70 13.40 -3.39 0.93
N GLY A 71 13.27 -4.17 -0.14
CA GLY A 71 13.97 -5.45 -0.35
C GLY A 71 13.20 -6.68 0.13
N VAL A 72 12.09 -6.52 0.86
CA VAL A 72 11.28 -7.63 1.36
C VAL A 72 9.79 -7.50 1.01
N PRO A 73 9.02 -8.60 0.95
CA PRO A 73 7.55 -8.53 0.88
C PRO A 73 6.96 -7.74 2.06
N SER A 74 6.05 -6.81 1.82
CA SER A 74 5.35 -6.14 2.93
C SER A 74 4.19 -6.97 3.46
N ILE A 75 3.80 -6.75 4.72
CA ILE A 75 2.67 -7.42 5.38
C ILE A 75 1.87 -6.36 6.16
N PHE A 76 0.57 -6.32 5.90
CA PHE A 76 -0.39 -5.46 6.59
C PHE A 76 -1.50 -6.30 7.22
N LEU A 77 -2.01 -5.88 8.36
CA LEU A 77 -3.29 -6.35 8.88
C LEU A 77 -4.38 -5.35 8.47
N VAL A 78 -5.26 -5.75 7.56
CA VAL A 78 -6.26 -4.87 6.95
C VAL A 78 -7.68 -5.36 7.22
N GLN A 79 -8.62 -4.43 7.23
CA GLN A 79 -10.04 -4.73 7.23
C GLN A 79 -10.54 -4.75 5.78
N VAL A 80 -10.82 -5.94 5.25
CA VAL A 80 -11.33 -6.10 3.87
C VAL A 80 -12.85 -6.02 3.83
N ARG A 81 -13.52 -6.49 4.88
CA ARG A 81 -14.98 -6.45 4.97
C ARG A 81 -15.42 -5.65 6.19
N THR A 82 -16.59 -5.03 6.06
CA THR A 82 -17.23 -4.21 7.09
C THR A 82 -18.47 -4.88 7.67
N ASP A 83 -18.75 -6.13 7.29
CA ASP A 83 -19.78 -6.97 7.91
C ASP A 83 -19.36 -7.38 9.33
N ASP A 84 -20.35 -7.58 10.21
CA ASP A 84 -20.16 -8.01 11.59
C ASP A 84 -20.29 -9.56 11.68
N PRO A 85 -19.30 -10.29 12.24
CA PRO A 85 -18.03 -9.81 12.79
C PRO A 85 -17.02 -9.41 11.71
N THR A 86 -16.33 -8.29 11.94
CA THR A 86 -15.26 -7.85 11.05
C THR A 86 -14.10 -8.85 11.14
N ILE A 87 -13.60 -9.31 9.99
CA ILE A 87 -12.49 -10.26 9.91
C ILE A 87 -11.21 -9.53 9.48
N PRO A 88 -10.25 -9.29 10.40
CA PRO A 88 -8.93 -8.79 10.05
C PRO A 88 -8.23 -9.79 9.13
N THR A 89 -7.68 -9.29 8.03
CA THR A 89 -7.03 -10.10 7.00
C THR A 89 -5.57 -9.70 6.87
N LEU A 90 -4.67 -10.68 6.86
CA LEU A 90 -3.28 -10.45 6.50
C LEU A 90 -3.16 -10.26 4.99
N ARG A 91 -2.61 -9.12 4.58
CA ARG A 91 -2.30 -8.82 3.18
C ARG A 91 -0.79 -8.74 2.99
N ALA A 92 -0.24 -9.71 2.28
CA ALA A 92 1.13 -9.69 1.81
C ALA A 92 1.22 -9.06 0.42
N THR A 93 2.36 -8.45 0.11
CA THR A 93 2.68 -7.93 -1.23
C THR A 93 3.87 -8.68 -1.83
N SER A 94 4.16 -8.50 -3.12
CA SER A 94 5.48 -8.85 -3.65
C SER A 94 6.57 -7.96 -3.04
N ARG A 95 7.85 -8.28 -3.26
CA ARG A 95 8.99 -7.50 -2.75
C ARG A 95 8.80 -6.00 -2.95
N VAL A 96 8.94 -5.21 -1.89
CA VAL A 96 8.97 -3.74 -1.97
C VAL A 96 10.29 -3.30 -2.57
N VAL A 97 10.23 -2.43 -3.57
CA VAL A 97 11.41 -1.89 -4.26
C VAL A 97 11.63 -0.42 -3.97
N GLU A 98 10.61 0.27 -3.44
CA GLU A 98 10.71 1.69 -3.13
C GLU A 98 9.66 2.09 -2.08
N ILE A 99 10.06 2.99 -1.19
CA ILE A 99 9.15 3.71 -0.29
C ILE A 99 9.50 5.20 -0.33
N ALA A 100 8.53 6.02 -0.72
CA ALA A 100 8.65 7.46 -0.81
C ALA A 100 7.61 8.14 0.08
N LEU A 101 8.06 9.07 0.94
CA LEU A 101 7.16 9.98 1.63
C LEU A 101 6.60 10.98 0.61
N LEU A 102 5.28 11.15 0.63
CA LEU A 102 4.59 12.17 -0.13
C LEU A 102 4.51 13.42 0.76
N ALA A 103 4.96 14.56 0.25
CA ALA A 103 4.81 15.82 0.97
C ALA A 103 3.32 16.15 1.20
N ASP A 104 3.02 16.85 2.29
CA ASP A 104 1.66 17.10 2.82
C ASP A 104 0.68 17.81 1.86
N HIS A 105 1.13 18.29 0.69
CA HIS A 105 0.33 19.00 -0.30
C HIS A 105 -0.75 18.18 -1.01
N TYR A 106 -0.91 16.88 -0.73
CA TYR A 106 -1.92 16.04 -1.38
C TYR A 106 -3.31 16.07 -0.71
N ASN A 107 -3.43 16.64 0.50
CA ASN A 107 -4.68 16.57 1.28
C ASN A 107 -5.75 17.61 0.90
N GLU A 108 -5.43 18.65 0.14
CA GLU A 108 -6.39 19.73 -0.16
C GLU A 108 -7.35 19.42 -1.31
N ARG A 109 -7.10 18.39 -2.13
CA ARG A 109 -7.91 18.12 -3.34
C ARG A 109 -9.08 17.14 -3.13
N ARG A 110 -9.29 16.60 -1.92
CA ARG A 110 -10.39 15.66 -1.62
C ARG A 110 -11.62 16.30 -0.98
N LEU A 111 -11.62 17.63 -0.75
CA LEU A 111 -12.73 18.37 -0.12
C LEU A 111 -13.58 19.18 -1.13
N THR A 112 -13.46 18.95 -2.44
CA THR A 112 -14.15 19.78 -3.46
C THR A 112 -14.82 19.00 -4.59
N GLN A 113 -15.36 17.81 -4.32
CA GLN A 113 -16.31 17.15 -5.24
C GLN A 113 -17.50 16.59 -4.47
#